data_AF-A5B307-F1
#
_entry.id   AF-A5B307-F1
#
_cell.length_a   1.000
_cell.length_b   1.000
_cell.length_c   1.000
_cell.angle_alpha   90.00
_cell.angle_beta   90.00
_cell.angle_gamma   90.00
#
_symmetry.space_group_name_H-M   'P 1'
#
loop_
_entity.id
_entity.type
_entity.pdbx_description
1 polymer ?
#
loop_
_entity_poly.entity_id
_entity_poly.type
_entity_poly.pdbx_seq_one_letter_code
_entity_poly.pdbx_strand_id
1 'polypeptide(L)'
;MASTSSFRASSSSSTPSIPQTSTYDVFLSFRGEDTRYNFTDHLYKTLVNRGIRTFRDDKLRRGEAIAPELLKAIEESRSSVIVFSENYAGSRWCLDELVKIMECHKDLGHAVFPIFYHVDPSHVRKQEGSFGEAFAGYEENWKDKIPRWRTALTEAANLSGWHLLDGYESDNIKKIIDDIFCQLNCKRLDVGDNLVGIDSRLKEMDLRLDMESDAVRIVGIYGIGGIGKTTIARVIYNNLSSKFECMSFLENIGGVSNTRGLPHLQNQLLGDILGGEGIQNINCVSHGASMIKSILPSKRAFIVLDDVDNLVQLEYLLGKSS
;
A
#
# COMPACT_ATOMS: atom_id res chain seq x y z
N MET A 1 42.42 -37.05 -43.01
CA MET A 1 42.25 -35.89 -42.11
C MET A 1 41.06 -35.10 -42.59
N ALA A 2 39.90 -35.31 -41.98
CA ALA A 2 38.67 -34.60 -42.29
C ALA A 2 37.99 -34.29 -40.95
N SER A 3 37.98 -33.02 -40.56
CA SER A 3 37.33 -32.52 -39.35
C SER A 3 35.97 -31.95 -39.76
N THR A 4 34.90 -32.58 -39.30
CA THR A 4 33.51 -32.12 -39.46
C THR A 4 33.11 -31.41 -38.17
N SER A 5 32.94 -30.09 -38.21
CA SER A 5 32.45 -29.30 -37.08
C SER A 5 30.92 -29.26 -37.10
N SER A 6 30.30 -29.79 -36.04
CA SER A 6 28.87 -29.71 -35.81
C SER A 6 28.50 -28.35 -35.18
N PHE A 7 27.55 -27.63 -35.78
CA PHE A 7 26.94 -26.44 -35.19
C PHE A 7 25.87 -26.86 -34.17
N ARG A 8 26.00 -26.43 -32.91
CA ARG A 8 24.91 -26.43 -31.92
C ARG A 8 24.34 -25.02 -31.84
N ALA A 9 23.08 -24.86 -32.22
CA ALA A 9 22.29 -23.67 -31.92
C ALA A 9 21.87 -23.71 -30.46
N SER A 10 22.37 -22.77 -29.65
CA SER A 10 21.93 -22.54 -28.28
C SER A 10 20.75 -21.57 -28.29
N SER A 11 19.54 -22.10 -28.12
CA SER A 11 18.35 -21.33 -27.78
C SER A 11 18.49 -20.82 -26.34
N SER A 12 18.81 -19.54 -26.17
CA SER A 12 18.78 -18.89 -24.86
C SER A 12 17.32 -18.65 -24.44
N SER A 13 16.80 -19.54 -23.61
CA SER A 13 15.57 -19.30 -22.85
C SER A 13 15.81 -18.15 -21.87
N SER A 14 15.11 -17.04 -22.07
CA SER A 14 15.03 -15.93 -21.12
C SER A 14 14.41 -16.43 -19.81
N THR A 15 15.22 -16.55 -18.76
CA THR A 15 14.76 -16.73 -17.40
C THR A 15 14.01 -15.47 -16.95
N PRO A 16 12.87 -15.58 -16.23
CA PRO A 16 12.25 -14.42 -15.61
C PRO A 16 13.24 -13.84 -14.59
N SER A 17 13.52 -12.55 -14.69
CA SER A 17 14.29 -11.82 -13.69
C SER A 17 13.63 -11.98 -12.32
N ILE A 18 14.38 -12.52 -11.35
CA ILE A 18 14.03 -12.49 -9.93
C ILE A 18 13.65 -11.04 -9.58
N PRO A 19 12.49 -10.77 -8.94
CA PRO A 19 12.15 -9.39 -8.59
C PRO A 19 13.24 -8.85 -7.67
N GLN A 20 13.90 -7.76 -8.06
CA GLN A 20 14.71 -6.99 -7.13
C GLN A 20 13.83 -6.69 -5.92
N THR A 21 14.22 -7.20 -4.75
CA THR A 21 13.52 -6.90 -3.50
C THR A 21 13.70 -5.42 -3.23
N SER A 22 12.72 -4.62 -3.61
CA SER A 22 12.63 -3.20 -3.29
C SER A 22 12.82 -2.97 -1.79
N THR A 23 13.75 -2.10 -1.43
CA THR A 23 14.05 -1.72 -0.05
C THR A 23 12.85 -1.04 0.61
N TYR A 24 12.11 -0.22 -0.15
CA TYR A 24 10.98 0.55 0.32
C TYR A 24 9.71 0.25 -0.49
N ASP A 25 8.56 0.40 0.15
CA ASP A 25 7.26 0.31 -0.50
C ASP A 25 6.87 1.66 -1.12
N VAL A 26 7.17 2.76 -0.44
CA VAL A 26 6.83 4.14 -0.87
C VAL A 26 8.02 5.07 -0.69
N PHE A 27 8.31 5.88 -1.70
CA PHE A 27 9.12 7.09 -1.60
C PHE A 27 8.22 8.33 -1.52
N LEU A 28 8.41 9.19 -0.50
CA LEU A 28 7.68 10.46 -0.37
C LEU A 28 8.46 11.62 -1.00
N SER A 29 7.91 12.18 -2.08
CA SER A 29 8.39 13.44 -2.67
C SER A 29 7.46 14.59 -2.27
N PHE A 30 8.03 15.66 -1.71
CA PHE A 30 7.25 16.78 -1.19
C PHE A 30 8.12 18.05 -1.08
N ARG A 31 7.47 19.21 -1.01
CA ARG A 31 8.16 20.46 -0.69
C ARG A 31 8.32 20.59 0.82
N GLY A 32 9.55 20.41 1.30
CA GLY A 32 9.82 20.44 2.74
C GLY A 32 9.50 21.75 3.47
N GLU A 33 9.48 22.89 2.78
CA GLU A 33 9.07 24.18 3.39
C GLU A 33 7.55 24.29 3.56
N ASP A 34 6.77 23.64 2.70
CA ASP A 34 5.31 23.75 2.73
C ASP A 34 4.70 22.72 3.68
N THR A 35 5.15 21.46 3.59
CA THR A 35 4.39 20.32 4.16
C THR A 35 5.14 19.43 5.14
N ARG A 36 6.43 19.69 5.44
CA ARG A 36 7.27 18.73 6.21
C ARG A 36 6.70 18.41 7.60
N TYR A 37 6.34 19.44 8.36
CA TYR A 37 6.02 19.32 9.80
C TYR A 37 4.52 19.28 10.08
N ASN A 38 3.69 19.12 9.04
CA ASN A 38 2.23 19.08 9.14
C ASN A 38 1.70 17.88 8.34
N PHE A 39 1.04 18.11 7.21
CA PHE A 39 0.43 17.10 6.35
C PHE A 39 1.37 15.93 6.01
N THR A 40 2.61 16.19 5.55
CA THR A 40 3.52 15.10 5.15
C THR A 40 4.04 14.30 6.35
N ASP A 41 4.18 14.91 7.54
CA ASP A 41 4.53 14.18 8.76
C ASP A 41 3.42 13.21 9.16
N HIS A 42 2.17 13.68 9.14
CA HIS A 42 0.99 12.85 9.41
C HIS A 42 0.85 11.74 8.38
N LEU A 43 0.99 12.05 7.09
CA LEU A 43 0.95 11.06 6.00
C LEU A 43 2.02 9.97 6.20
N TYR A 44 3.26 10.37 6.49
CA TYR A 44 4.36 9.44 6.76
C TYR A 44 4.08 8.55 7.97
N LYS A 45 3.64 9.14 9.08
CA LYS A 45 3.34 8.37 10.30
C LYS A 45 2.22 7.36 10.05
N THR A 46 1.17 7.73 9.32
CA THR A 46 0.07 6.82 8.99
C THR A 46 0.52 5.70 8.04
N LEU A 47 1.38 5.97 7.05
CA LEU A 47 2.00 4.93 6.19
C LEU A 47 2.76 3.90 7.04
N VAL A 48 3.64 4.38 7.93
CA VAL A 48 4.47 3.52 8.78
C VAL A 48 3.61 2.71 9.76
N ASN A 49 2.60 3.33 10.38
CA ASN A 49 1.65 2.64 11.27
C ASN A 49 0.88 1.54 10.54
N ARG A 50 0.59 1.73 9.25
CA ARG A 50 0.00 0.73 8.34
C ARG A 50 1.00 -0.33 7.85
N GLY A 51 2.25 -0.32 8.32
CA GLY A 51 3.28 -1.29 7.96
C GLY A 51 3.88 -1.09 6.57
N ILE A 52 3.63 0.06 5.94
CA ILE A 52 4.24 0.40 4.64
C ILE A 52 5.64 0.95 4.91
N ARG A 53 6.68 0.33 4.34
CA ARG A 53 8.06 0.80 4.49
C ARG A 53 8.26 2.05 3.65
N THR A 54 8.23 3.22 4.28
CA THR A 54 8.29 4.50 3.58
C THR A 54 9.65 5.17 3.75
N PHE A 55 10.24 5.58 2.64
CA PHE A 55 11.35 6.52 2.62
C PHE A 55 10.80 7.95 2.61
N ARG A 56 11.15 8.75 3.63
CA ARG A 56 10.86 10.19 3.69
C ARG A 56 12.18 10.96 3.69
N ASP A 57 12.35 11.89 2.76
CA ASP A 57 13.54 12.74 2.79
C ASP A 57 13.46 13.78 3.93
N ASP A 58 14.02 13.41 5.07
CA ASP A 58 14.09 14.26 6.27
C ASP A 58 15.13 15.38 6.16
N LYS A 59 15.94 15.43 5.09
CA LYS A 59 17.06 16.37 5.02
C LYS A 59 16.61 17.71 4.41
N LEU A 60 16.80 18.79 5.16
CA LEU A 60 16.78 20.18 4.66
C LEU A 60 18.05 20.44 3.82
N ARG A 61 18.19 19.81 2.66
CA ARG A 61 19.38 20.06 1.81
C ARG A 61 19.18 21.35 1.02
N ARG A 62 20.06 22.34 1.24
CA ARG A 62 20.19 23.58 0.46
C ARG A 62 21.23 23.37 -0.67
N GLY A 63 20.78 23.29 -1.93
CA GLY A 63 21.62 23.17 -3.14
C GLY A 63 22.46 21.88 -3.20
N GLU A 64 23.08 21.43 -4.30
CA GLU A 64 23.00 21.62 -5.74
C GLU A 64 23.23 20.20 -6.30
N ALA A 65 22.27 19.65 -7.05
CA ALA A 65 22.16 18.25 -7.50
C ALA A 65 21.65 17.22 -6.48
N ILE A 66 20.70 16.39 -6.93
CA ILE A 66 20.13 15.30 -6.14
C ILE A 66 21.24 14.38 -5.64
N ALA A 67 21.21 14.07 -4.35
CA ALA A 67 22.14 13.12 -3.76
C ALA A 67 21.97 11.74 -4.43
N PRO A 68 23.05 11.06 -4.85
CA PRO A 68 22.95 9.72 -5.44
C PRO A 68 22.16 8.73 -4.58
N GLU A 69 22.23 8.90 -3.26
CA GLU A 69 21.43 8.18 -2.25
C GLU A 69 19.92 8.29 -2.49
N LEU A 70 19.44 9.45 -2.93
CA LEU A 70 18.03 9.72 -3.13
C LEU A 70 17.52 9.14 -4.45
N LEU A 71 18.31 9.25 -5.52
CA LEU A 71 17.99 8.59 -6.80
C LEU A 71 17.89 7.07 -6.60
N LYS A 72 18.82 6.52 -5.82
CA LYS A 72 18.82 5.10 -5.45
C LYS A 72 17.59 4.75 -4.60
N ALA A 73 17.20 5.59 -3.65
CA ALA A 73 15.98 5.37 -2.86
C ALA A 73 14.72 5.36 -3.73
N ILE A 74 14.65 6.20 -4.77
CA ILE A 74 13.55 6.18 -5.75
C ILE A 74 13.55 4.86 -6.51
N GLU A 75 14.69 4.43 -7.06
CA GLU A 75 14.81 3.16 -7.80
C GLU A 75 14.53 1.92 -6.94
N GLU A 76 14.89 1.95 -5.65
CA GLU A 76 14.66 0.86 -4.70
C GLU A 76 13.26 0.90 -4.05
N SER A 77 12.41 1.86 -4.44
CA SER A 77 11.03 1.95 -3.98
C SER A 77 10.07 1.28 -4.97
N ARG A 78 8.99 0.67 -4.48
CA ARG A 78 7.93 0.09 -5.35
C ARG A 78 7.03 1.16 -5.95
N SER A 79 6.93 2.28 -5.27
CA SER A 79 6.06 3.39 -5.64
C SER A 79 6.54 4.72 -5.07
N SER A 80 5.98 5.81 -5.59
CA SER A 80 6.19 7.16 -5.07
C SER A 80 4.86 7.85 -4.82
N VAL A 81 4.78 8.53 -3.68
CA VAL A 81 3.71 9.48 -3.37
C VAL A 81 4.27 10.88 -3.52
N ILE A 82 3.62 11.70 -4.34
CA ILE A 82 4.05 13.06 -4.65
C ILE A 82 3.04 14.03 -4.03
N VAL A 83 3.49 14.85 -3.09
CA VAL A 83 2.66 15.90 -2.48
C VAL A 83 2.94 17.22 -3.20
N PHE A 84 2.11 17.52 -4.20
CA PHE A 84 2.13 18.81 -4.89
C PHE A 84 1.51 19.88 -3.98
N SER A 85 2.35 20.77 -3.49
CA SER A 85 1.98 21.97 -2.73
C SER A 85 2.31 23.23 -3.53
N GLU A 86 1.86 24.39 -3.04
CA GLU A 86 1.94 25.68 -3.74
C GLU A 86 3.35 26.00 -4.26
N ASN A 87 4.39 25.75 -3.47
CA ASN A 87 5.77 26.09 -3.82
C ASN A 87 6.61 24.88 -4.25
N TYR A 88 5.97 23.76 -4.63
CA TYR A 88 6.69 22.54 -5.05
C TYR A 88 7.64 22.81 -6.22
N ALA A 89 7.15 23.48 -7.27
CA ALA A 89 7.96 23.82 -8.44
C ALA A 89 9.04 24.88 -8.17
N GLY A 90 8.99 25.58 -7.04
CA GLY A 90 10.06 26.51 -6.62
C GLY A 90 11.34 25.79 -6.19
N SER A 91 11.31 24.47 -6.01
CA SER A 91 12.46 23.64 -5.68
C SER A 91 12.93 22.84 -6.89
N ARG A 92 14.10 23.21 -7.44
CA ARG A 92 14.79 22.43 -8.49
C ARG A 92 14.99 20.97 -8.08
N TRP A 93 15.19 20.73 -6.79
CA TRP A 93 15.37 19.39 -6.24
C TRP A 93 14.08 18.56 -6.35
N CYS A 94 12.93 19.13 -5.98
CA CYS A 94 11.63 18.47 -6.14
C CYS A 94 11.34 18.17 -7.62
N LEU A 95 11.72 19.07 -8.53
CA LEU A 95 11.55 18.87 -9.97
C LEU A 95 12.48 17.78 -10.53
N ASP A 96 13.74 17.74 -10.11
CA ASP A 96 14.68 16.67 -10.50
C ASP A 96 14.22 15.31 -9.92
N GLU A 97 13.64 15.26 -8.71
CA GLU A 97 13.09 14.05 -8.11
C GLU A 97 11.92 13.54 -8.94
N LEU A 98 11.00 14.44 -9.29
CA LEU A 98 9.83 14.13 -10.09
C LEU A 98 10.22 13.56 -11.45
N VAL A 99 11.23 14.13 -12.11
CA VAL A 99 11.75 13.57 -13.37
C VAL A 99 12.21 12.12 -13.16
N LYS A 100 12.98 11.85 -12.11
CA LYS A 100 13.45 10.48 -11.83
C LYS A 100 12.31 9.52 -11.52
N ILE A 101 11.31 9.96 -10.75
CA ILE A 101 10.12 9.16 -10.44
C ILE A 101 9.37 8.79 -11.72
N MET A 102 9.18 9.74 -12.62
CA MET A 102 8.47 9.50 -13.89
C MET A 102 9.27 8.65 -14.87
N GLU A 103 10.60 8.68 -14.82
CA GLU A 103 11.46 7.71 -15.52
C GLU A 103 11.26 6.30 -14.99
N CYS A 104 11.35 6.10 -13.66
CA CYS A 104 11.10 4.80 -13.03
C CYS A 104 9.67 4.30 -13.32
N HIS A 105 8.68 5.20 -13.39
CA HIS A 105 7.30 4.85 -13.74
C HIS A 105 7.19 4.21 -15.13
N LYS A 106 7.90 4.78 -16.11
CA LYS A 106 7.87 4.29 -17.50
C LYS A 106 8.73 3.03 -17.69
N ASP A 107 9.91 3.01 -17.09
CA ASP A 107 10.92 2.00 -17.39
C ASP A 107 10.82 0.76 -16.48
N LEU A 108 10.37 0.94 -15.23
CA LEU A 108 10.40 -0.09 -14.19
C LEU A 108 9.01 -0.47 -13.66
N GLY A 109 7.93 0.11 -14.19
CA GLY A 109 6.56 -0.12 -13.70
C GLY A 109 6.32 0.44 -12.30
N HIS A 110 7.11 1.43 -11.88
CA HIS A 110 7.02 2.09 -10.58
C HIS A 110 5.67 2.78 -10.41
N ALA A 111 4.88 2.47 -9.37
CA ALA A 111 3.57 3.11 -9.19
C ALA A 111 3.72 4.56 -8.70
N VAL A 112 2.86 5.47 -9.17
CA VAL A 112 2.94 6.91 -8.84
C VAL A 112 1.58 7.42 -8.38
N PHE A 113 1.57 8.08 -7.23
CA PHE A 113 0.38 8.52 -6.50
C PHE A 113 0.43 10.04 -6.23
N PRO A 114 -0.16 10.88 -7.10
CA PRO A 114 -0.16 12.33 -6.89
C PRO A 114 -1.23 12.77 -5.87
N ILE A 115 -0.83 13.63 -4.95
CA ILE A 115 -1.70 14.36 -4.02
C ILE A 115 -1.56 15.85 -4.33
N PHE A 116 -2.67 16.50 -4.65
CA PHE A 116 -2.73 17.93 -4.92
C PHE A 116 -3.22 18.63 -3.63
N TYR A 117 -2.27 19.09 -2.82
CA TYR A 117 -2.51 19.64 -1.49
C TYR A 117 -2.66 21.16 -1.55
N HIS A 118 -3.89 21.65 -1.44
CA HIS A 118 -4.29 23.05 -1.62
C HIS A 118 -3.80 23.67 -2.94
N VAL A 119 -3.73 22.87 -4.00
CA VAL A 119 -3.34 23.29 -5.35
C VAL A 119 -4.27 22.66 -6.37
N ASP A 120 -4.72 23.46 -7.34
CA ASP A 120 -5.48 22.93 -8.48
C ASP A 120 -4.58 22.03 -9.36
N PRO A 121 -4.98 20.77 -9.66
CA PRO A 121 -4.26 19.92 -10.60
C PRO A 121 -3.97 20.56 -11.96
N SER A 122 -4.82 21.49 -12.42
CA SER A 122 -4.60 22.22 -13.68
C SER A 122 -3.39 23.14 -13.61
N HIS A 123 -3.12 23.76 -12.46
CA HIS A 123 -1.94 24.60 -12.24
C HIS A 123 -0.66 23.76 -12.34
N VAL A 124 -0.66 22.54 -11.78
CA VAL A 124 0.46 21.60 -11.92
C VAL A 124 0.63 21.16 -13.38
N ARG A 125 -0.48 20.76 -14.02
CA ARG A 125 -0.49 20.17 -15.36
C ARG A 125 -0.11 21.16 -16.46
N LYS A 126 -0.56 22.41 -16.34
CA LYS A 126 -0.32 23.47 -17.34
C LYS A 126 0.79 24.43 -16.93
N GLN A 127 1.33 24.27 -15.71
CA GLN A 127 2.29 25.18 -15.09
C GLN A 127 1.73 26.62 -15.06
N GLU A 128 0.55 26.77 -14.48
CA GLU A 128 -0.14 28.04 -14.23
C GLU A 128 -0.01 28.42 -12.73
N GLY A 129 -0.39 29.64 -12.36
CA GLY A 129 -0.30 30.12 -10.97
C GLY A 129 1.13 30.06 -10.42
N SER A 130 1.28 29.64 -9.17
CA SER A 130 2.59 29.52 -8.48
C SER A 130 3.59 28.63 -9.23
N PHE A 131 3.11 27.59 -9.93
CA PHE A 131 3.96 26.74 -10.75
C PHE A 131 4.50 27.52 -11.95
N GLY A 132 3.66 28.31 -12.63
CA GLY A 132 4.10 29.16 -13.74
C GLY A 132 5.11 30.23 -13.31
N GLU A 133 4.89 30.86 -12.16
CA GLU A 133 5.80 31.84 -11.57
C GLU A 133 7.18 31.23 -11.28
N ALA A 134 7.22 30.00 -10.75
CA ALA A 134 8.47 29.29 -10.51
C ALA A 134 9.25 29.05 -11.82
N PHE A 135 8.57 28.65 -12.90
CA PHE A 135 9.22 28.43 -14.19
C PHE A 135 9.74 29.73 -14.83
N ALA A 136 9.04 30.86 -14.65
CA ALA A 136 9.53 32.15 -15.13
C ALA A 136 10.90 32.50 -14.53
N GLY A 137 11.16 32.14 -13.27
CA GLY A 137 12.47 32.31 -12.63
C GLY A 137 13.59 31.38 -13.14
N TYR A 138 13.25 30.31 -13.85
CA TYR A 138 14.23 29.34 -14.38
C TYR A 138 14.65 29.62 -15.83
N GLU A 139 13.87 30.41 -16.57
CA GLU A 139 14.09 30.67 -18.01
C GLU A 139 15.48 31.24 -18.31
N GLU A 140 16.13 31.95 -17.40
CA GLU A 140 17.46 32.53 -17.66
C GLU A 140 18.61 31.54 -17.47
N ASN A 141 18.52 30.66 -16.47
CA ASN A 141 19.66 29.89 -15.98
C ASN A 141 19.54 28.36 -16.14
N TRP A 142 18.37 27.84 -16.52
CA TRP A 142 18.09 26.40 -16.52
C TRP A 142 17.30 25.92 -17.76
N LYS A 143 17.50 26.59 -18.91
CA LYS A 143 16.78 26.31 -20.17
C LYS A 143 16.83 24.86 -20.63
N ASP A 144 17.94 24.17 -20.36
CA ASP A 144 18.17 22.77 -20.74
C ASP A 144 17.31 21.78 -19.92
N LYS A 145 16.98 22.12 -18.67
CA LYS A 145 16.20 21.27 -17.77
C LYS A 145 14.69 21.49 -17.85
N ILE A 146 14.27 22.72 -18.17
CA ILE A 146 12.85 23.12 -18.23
C ILE A 146 11.98 22.13 -19.03
N PRO A 147 12.37 21.64 -20.23
CA PRO A 147 11.54 20.72 -21.00
C PRO A 147 11.23 19.41 -20.25
N ARG A 148 12.21 18.85 -19.55
CA ARG A 148 12.05 17.61 -18.78
C ARG A 148 11.18 17.84 -17.54
N TRP A 149 11.38 18.94 -16.83
CA TRP A 149 10.55 19.29 -15.68
C TRP A 149 9.08 19.52 -16.06
N ARG A 150 8.82 20.28 -17.14
CA ARG A 150 7.45 20.50 -17.64
C ARG A 150 6.78 19.19 -18.05
N THR A 151 7.51 18.32 -18.74
CA THR A 151 6.98 17.00 -19.14
C THR A 151 6.61 16.16 -17.93
N ALA A 152 7.51 16.05 -16.94
CA ALA A 152 7.26 15.25 -15.75
C ALA A 152 6.07 15.77 -14.91
N LEU A 153 5.94 17.09 -14.73
CA LEU A 153 4.77 17.70 -14.08
C LEU A 153 3.48 17.41 -14.82
N THR A 154 3.49 17.57 -16.14
CA THR A 154 2.30 17.35 -16.98
C THR A 154 1.86 15.88 -16.90
N GLU A 155 2.79 14.94 -17.01
CA GLU A 155 2.50 13.51 -16.94
C GLU A 155 2.02 13.09 -15.54
N ALA A 156 2.72 13.50 -14.48
CA ALA A 156 2.33 13.17 -13.12
C ALA A 156 0.93 13.75 -12.77
N ALA A 157 0.63 14.97 -13.22
CA ALA A 157 -0.68 15.60 -13.00
C ALA A 157 -1.81 15.03 -13.87
N ASN A 158 -1.50 14.15 -14.82
CA ASN A 158 -2.49 13.38 -15.59
C ASN A 158 -2.80 12.02 -14.97
N LEU A 159 -2.02 11.57 -13.98
CA LEU A 159 -2.32 10.35 -13.23
C LEU A 159 -3.50 10.58 -12.29
N SER A 160 -4.20 9.48 -11.95
CA SER A 160 -5.27 9.52 -10.96
C SER A 160 -4.69 9.78 -9.56
N GLY A 161 -5.28 10.71 -8.82
CA GLY A 161 -4.81 11.13 -7.52
C GLY A 161 -5.89 11.80 -6.68
N TRP A 162 -5.49 12.46 -5.60
CA TRP A 162 -6.41 13.12 -4.66
C TRP A 162 -6.22 14.62 -4.67
N HIS A 163 -7.31 15.35 -4.88
CA HIS A 163 -7.33 16.81 -4.79
C HIS A 163 -7.88 17.22 -3.42
N LEU A 164 -7.03 17.81 -2.59
CA LEU A 164 -7.32 18.18 -1.21
C LEU A 164 -7.45 19.70 -1.12
N LEU A 165 -8.68 20.20 -1.21
CA LEU A 165 -9.01 21.62 -1.04
C LEU A 165 -9.45 21.92 0.40
N ASP A 166 -10.43 21.16 0.88
CA ASP A 166 -11.10 21.36 2.17
C ASP A 166 -11.36 20.00 2.88
N GLY A 167 -11.74 20.07 4.15
CA GLY A 167 -12.13 18.92 4.97
C GLY A 167 -11.14 18.57 6.08
N TYR A 168 -11.42 17.50 6.82
CA TYR A 168 -10.52 17.01 7.87
C TYR A 168 -9.33 16.27 7.25
N GLU A 169 -8.12 16.82 7.41
CA GLU A 169 -6.88 16.23 6.89
C GLU A 169 -6.68 14.79 7.35
N SER A 170 -7.06 14.46 8.59
CA SER A 170 -6.96 13.10 9.15
C SER A 170 -7.76 12.07 8.34
N ASP A 171 -8.98 12.43 7.93
CA ASP A 171 -9.86 11.54 7.18
C ASP A 171 -9.35 11.36 5.75
N ASN A 172 -8.87 12.45 5.15
CA ASN A 172 -8.23 12.45 3.84
C ASN A 172 -6.98 11.56 3.83
N ILE A 173 -6.08 11.74 4.80
CA ILE A 173 -4.86 10.92 4.95
C ILE A 173 -5.24 9.45 5.10
N LYS A 174 -6.18 9.12 5.99
CA LYS A 174 -6.61 7.72 6.20
C LYS A 174 -7.07 7.08 4.89
N LYS A 175 -7.94 7.76 4.14
CA LYS A 175 -8.45 7.30 2.84
C LYS A 175 -7.34 7.10 1.82
N ILE A 176 -6.43 8.07 1.69
CA ILE A 176 -5.27 7.97 0.77
C ILE A 176 -4.41 6.75 1.12
N ILE A 177 -4.14 6.52 2.40
CA ILE A 177 -3.31 5.38 2.82
C ILE A 177 -4.05 4.06 2.60
N ASP A 178 -5.37 3.99 2.83
CA ASP A 178 -6.18 2.81 2.51
C ASP A 178 -6.09 2.45 1.02
N ASP A 179 -6.24 3.45 0.15
CA ASP A 179 -6.18 3.26 -1.30
C ASP A 179 -4.77 2.81 -1.74
N ILE A 180 -3.70 3.44 -1.25
CA ILE A 180 -2.31 3.07 -1.55
C ILE A 180 -2.03 1.65 -1.05
N PHE A 181 -2.43 1.33 0.18
CA PHE A 181 -2.22 0.02 0.78
C PHE A 181 -2.86 -1.09 -0.06
N CYS A 182 -4.08 -0.87 -0.56
CA CYS A 182 -4.77 -1.78 -1.46
C CYS A 182 -4.05 -1.92 -2.81
N GLN A 183 -3.66 -0.79 -3.43
CA GLN A 183 -3.01 -0.78 -4.74
C GLN A 183 -1.62 -1.44 -4.73
N LEU A 184 -0.87 -1.30 -3.63
CA LEU A 184 0.43 -1.96 -3.45
C LEU A 184 0.30 -3.44 -3.08
N ASN A 185 -0.90 -4.01 -2.99
CA ASN A 185 -1.10 -5.42 -2.65
C ASN A 185 -0.40 -5.84 -1.33
N CYS A 186 -0.20 -4.92 -0.37
CA CYS A 186 0.60 -5.18 0.84
C CYS A 186 -0.02 -6.24 1.78
N LYS A 187 -1.28 -6.63 1.56
CA LYS A 187 -1.97 -7.73 2.27
C LYS A 187 -2.17 -9.00 1.44
N ARG A 188 -1.67 -9.08 0.20
CA ARG A 188 -1.90 -10.28 -0.62
C ARG A 188 -1.19 -11.48 0.00
N LEU A 189 -1.98 -12.47 0.39
CA LEU A 189 -1.50 -13.75 0.85
C LEU A 189 -1.05 -14.57 -0.35
N ASP A 190 0.03 -15.33 -0.19
CA ASP A 190 0.45 -16.29 -1.20
C ASP A 190 -0.60 -17.41 -1.33
N VAL A 191 -1.07 -17.60 -2.55
CA VAL A 191 -2.10 -18.58 -2.91
C VAL A 191 -1.57 -19.71 -3.80
N GLY A 192 -0.29 -19.64 -4.20
CA GLY A 192 0.33 -20.56 -5.15
C GLY A 192 -0.16 -20.39 -6.59
N ASP A 193 0.56 -20.98 -7.53
CA ASP A 193 0.23 -20.95 -8.96
C ASP A 193 -0.74 -22.06 -9.39
N ASN A 194 -1.42 -21.88 -10.52
CA ASN A 194 -2.23 -22.90 -11.20
C ASN A 194 -3.46 -23.42 -10.43
N LEU A 195 -4.21 -22.49 -9.82
CA LEU A 195 -5.45 -22.83 -9.12
C LEU A 195 -6.60 -23.13 -10.11
N VAL A 196 -7.13 -24.35 -10.08
CA VAL A 196 -8.22 -24.79 -10.96
C VAL A 196 -9.55 -24.80 -10.22
N GLY A 197 -10.62 -24.29 -10.86
CA GLY A 197 -11.99 -24.38 -10.35
C GLY A 197 -12.36 -23.34 -9.28
N ILE A 198 -11.48 -22.37 -9.01
CA ILE A 198 -11.70 -21.33 -7.99
C ILE A 198 -12.86 -20.39 -8.34
N ASP A 199 -13.02 -20.02 -9.61
CA ASP A 199 -14.05 -19.05 -10.03
C ASP A 199 -15.46 -19.47 -9.63
N SER A 200 -15.77 -20.76 -9.73
CA SER A 200 -17.07 -21.31 -9.33
C SER A 200 -17.33 -21.14 -7.82
N ARG A 201 -16.30 -21.39 -7.00
CA ARG A 201 -16.38 -21.27 -5.54
C ARG A 201 -16.39 -19.81 -5.09
N LEU A 202 -15.70 -18.92 -5.81
CA LEU A 202 -15.78 -17.47 -5.56
C LEU A 202 -17.18 -16.93 -5.79
N LYS A 203 -17.84 -17.32 -6.90
CA LYS A 203 -19.23 -16.92 -7.17
C LYS A 203 -20.20 -17.38 -6.08
N GLU A 204 -20.04 -18.61 -5.59
CA GLU A 204 -20.84 -19.12 -4.48
C GLU A 204 -20.59 -18.30 -3.19
N MET A 205 -19.33 -17.94 -2.95
CA MET A 205 -18.96 -17.17 -1.77
C MET A 205 -19.44 -15.72 -1.83
N ASP A 206 -19.40 -15.07 -2.99
CA ASP A 206 -19.97 -13.74 -3.19
C ASP A 206 -21.47 -13.70 -2.83
N LEU A 207 -22.22 -14.74 -3.23
CA LEU A 207 -23.64 -14.88 -2.88
C LEU A 207 -23.86 -15.09 -1.37
N ARG A 208 -22.99 -15.85 -0.70
CA ARG A 208 -23.11 -16.13 0.74
C ARG A 208 -22.71 -14.94 1.60
N LEU A 209 -21.69 -14.18 1.17
CA LEU A 209 -21.23 -12.99 1.86
C LEU A 209 -22.21 -11.84 1.72
N ASP A 210 -22.95 -11.76 0.61
CA ASP A 210 -24.00 -10.77 0.36
C ASP A 210 -23.57 -9.35 0.76
N MET A 211 -22.61 -8.87 -0.01
CA MET A 211 -21.85 -7.65 0.25
C MET A 211 -22.69 -6.36 0.21
N GLU A 212 -23.96 -6.45 -0.19
CA GLU A 212 -24.92 -5.34 -0.24
C GLU A 212 -25.65 -5.13 1.10
N SER A 213 -25.50 -6.06 2.05
CA SER A 213 -26.11 -6.00 3.37
C SER A 213 -25.17 -5.44 4.43
N ASP A 214 -25.66 -4.55 5.28
CA ASP A 214 -24.91 -4.03 6.45
C ASP A 214 -24.93 -4.99 7.67
N ALA A 215 -25.54 -6.17 7.54
CA ALA A 215 -25.62 -7.14 8.63
C ALA A 215 -24.28 -7.88 8.82
N VAL A 216 -23.93 -8.18 10.09
CA VAL A 216 -22.79 -9.04 10.41
C VAL A 216 -23.08 -10.47 9.96
N ARG A 217 -22.18 -11.05 9.16
CA ARG A 217 -22.30 -12.41 8.63
C ARG A 217 -21.08 -13.25 8.99
N ILE A 218 -21.34 -14.48 9.42
CA ILE A 218 -20.33 -15.49 9.68
C ILE A 218 -20.55 -16.62 8.68
N VAL A 219 -19.54 -16.93 7.87
CA VAL A 219 -19.59 -18.01 6.88
C VAL A 219 -18.56 -19.08 7.24
N GLY A 220 -19.03 -20.31 7.44
CA GLY A 220 -18.17 -21.46 7.70
C GLY A 220 -17.74 -22.17 6.42
N ILE A 221 -16.44 -22.37 6.25
CA ILE A 221 -15.86 -23.22 5.19
C ILE A 221 -15.36 -24.52 5.84
N TYR A 222 -16.02 -25.63 5.56
CA TYR A 222 -15.70 -26.95 6.13
C TYR A 222 -15.54 -28.00 5.04
N GLY A 223 -14.89 -29.12 5.39
CA GLY A 223 -14.59 -30.20 4.45
C GLY A 223 -13.33 -30.96 4.84
N ILE A 224 -13.06 -32.04 4.10
CA ILE A 224 -11.93 -32.95 4.35
C ILE A 224 -10.59 -32.19 4.27
N GLY A 225 -9.57 -32.68 4.97
CA GLY A 225 -8.20 -32.18 4.86
C GLY A 225 -7.69 -32.21 3.41
N GLY A 226 -6.88 -31.22 3.02
CA GLY A 226 -6.28 -31.15 1.68
C GLY A 226 -7.21 -30.67 0.54
N ILE A 227 -8.50 -30.43 0.79
CA ILE A 227 -9.45 -29.98 -0.26
C ILE A 227 -9.29 -28.50 -0.68
N GLY A 228 -8.33 -27.79 -0.07
CA GLY A 228 -7.99 -26.40 -0.39
C GLY A 228 -8.81 -25.33 0.34
N LYS A 229 -9.30 -25.59 1.57
CA LYS A 229 -10.08 -24.63 2.39
C LYS A 229 -9.30 -23.35 2.70
N THR A 230 -8.08 -23.49 3.20
CA THR A 230 -7.19 -22.36 3.47
C THR A 230 -6.87 -21.59 2.20
N THR A 231 -6.59 -22.29 1.10
CA THR A 231 -6.33 -21.68 -0.21
C THR A 231 -7.49 -20.82 -0.69
N ILE A 232 -8.73 -21.33 -0.64
CA ILE A 232 -9.88 -20.52 -1.04
C ILE A 232 -10.10 -19.32 -0.12
N ALA A 233 -9.91 -19.48 1.19
CA ALA A 233 -10.03 -18.38 2.14
C ALA A 233 -9.02 -17.26 1.84
N ARG A 234 -7.78 -17.61 1.49
CA ARG A 234 -6.75 -16.64 1.07
C ARG A 234 -7.12 -15.93 -0.24
N VAL A 235 -7.65 -16.64 -1.23
CA VAL A 235 -8.08 -16.02 -2.49
C VAL A 235 -9.23 -15.04 -2.26
N ILE A 236 -10.22 -15.41 -1.44
CA ILE A 236 -11.32 -14.51 -1.08
C ILE A 236 -10.79 -13.27 -0.37
N TYR A 237 -9.90 -13.46 0.62
CA TYR A 237 -9.26 -12.37 1.36
C TYR A 237 -8.55 -11.39 0.42
N ASN A 238 -7.77 -11.89 -0.53
CA ASN A 238 -7.09 -11.06 -1.52
C ASN A 238 -8.08 -10.28 -2.40
N ASN A 239 -9.16 -10.91 -2.86
CA ASN A 239 -10.16 -10.31 -3.75
C ASN A 239 -11.04 -9.27 -3.07
N LEU A 240 -11.28 -9.38 -1.76
CA LEU A 240 -12.15 -8.48 -1.01
C LEU A 240 -11.40 -7.33 -0.33
N SER A 241 -10.08 -7.27 -0.50
CA SER A 241 -9.21 -6.31 0.18
C SER A 241 -9.61 -4.85 0.05
N SER A 242 -10.15 -4.44 -1.09
CA SER A 242 -10.58 -3.07 -1.35
C SER A 242 -11.98 -2.73 -0.84
N LYS A 243 -12.75 -3.70 -0.33
CA LYS A 243 -14.17 -3.52 0.05
C LYS A 243 -14.41 -3.28 1.54
N PHE A 244 -13.39 -3.46 2.38
CA PHE A 244 -13.50 -3.38 3.83
C PHE A 244 -12.51 -2.36 4.40
N GLU A 245 -12.90 -1.69 5.50
CA GLU A 245 -12.06 -0.70 6.20
C GLU A 245 -10.87 -1.40 6.87
N CYS A 246 -11.09 -2.58 7.42
CA CYS A 246 -10.05 -3.37 8.03
C CYS A 246 -10.19 -4.85 7.68
N MET A 247 -9.06 -5.53 7.63
CA MET A 247 -8.98 -6.94 7.31
C MET A 247 -7.92 -7.62 8.13
N SER A 248 -8.23 -8.84 8.59
CA SER A 248 -7.30 -9.70 9.33
C SER A 248 -7.40 -11.14 8.84
N PHE A 249 -6.25 -11.80 8.69
CA PHE A 249 -6.17 -13.23 8.41
C PHE A 249 -5.39 -13.90 9.54
N LEU A 250 -6.11 -14.60 10.41
CA LEU A 250 -5.52 -15.36 11.50
C LEU A 250 -5.31 -16.80 11.04
N GLU A 251 -4.06 -17.11 10.69
CA GLU A 251 -3.66 -18.43 10.20
C GLU A 251 -3.45 -19.43 11.33
N ASN A 252 -3.81 -20.69 11.10
CA ASN A 252 -3.50 -21.81 12.00
C ASN A 252 -3.88 -21.53 13.46
N ILE A 253 -5.14 -21.13 13.70
CA ILE A 253 -5.59 -20.72 15.04
C ILE A 253 -5.40 -21.83 16.06
N GLY A 254 -5.70 -23.09 15.71
CA GLY A 254 -5.43 -24.25 16.56
C GLY A 254 -3.96 -24.33 16.99
N GLY A 255 -3.03 -24.32 16.04
CA GLY A 255 -1.60 -24.40 16.34
C GLY A 255 -1.05 -23.16 17.08
N VAL A 256 -1.44 -21.96 16.67
CA VAL A 256 -0.95 -20.70 17.27
C VAL A 256 -1.48 -20.51 18.68
N SER A 257 -2.75 -20.81 18.94
CA SER A 257 -3.31 -20.71 20.28
C SER A 257 -2.65 -21.67 21.27
N ASN A 258 -2.27 -22.87 20.82
CA ASN A 258 -1.57 -23.85 21.64
C ASN A 258 -0.10 -23.48 21.92
N THR A 259 0.58 -22.83 20.97
CA THR A 259 2.02 -22.53 21.08
C THR A 259 2.34 -21.14 21.60
N ARG A 260 1.52 -20.13 21.26
CA ARG A 260 1.73 -18.71 21.60
C ARG A 260 0.59 -18.11 22.45
N GLY A 261 -0.50 -18.85 22.62
CA GLY A 261 -1.67 -18.42 23.38
C GLY A 261 -2.64 -17.54 22.57
N LEU A 262 -3.89 -17.50 23.03
CA LEU A 262 -4.93 -16.60 22.52
C LEU A 262 -4.56 -15.11 22.54
N PRO A 263 -3.82 -14.57 23.54
CA PRO A 263 -3.47 -13.15 23.52
C PRO A 263 -2.66 -12.76 22.28
N HIS A 264 -1.83 -13.66 21.74
CA HIS A 264 -1.10 -13.39 20.50
C HIS A 264 -2.04 -13.14 19.31
N LEU A 265 -3.04 -14.01 19.14
CA LEU A 265 -4.06 -13.88 18.10
C LEU A 265 -4.92 -12.62 18.29
N GLN A 266 -5.27 -12.28 19.52
CA GLN A 266 -6.02 -11.07 19.85
C GLN A 266 -5.22 -9.79 19.54
N ASN A 267 -3.93 -9.75 19.86
CA ASN A 267 -3.07 -8.61 19.53
C ASN A 267 -2.91 -8.46 18.01
N GLN A 268 -2.75 -9.56 17.27
CA GLN A 268 -2.72 -9.51 15.80
C GLN A 268 -4.03 -8.94 15.25
N LEU A 269 -5.16 -9.49 15.67
CA LEU A 269 -6.49 -9.04 15.22
C LEU A 269 -6.73 -7.56 15.54
N LEU A 270 -6.44 -7.14 16.78
CA LEU A 270 -6.58 -5.74 17.18
C LEU A 270 -5.64 -4.83 16.40
N GLY A 271 -4.42 -5.27 16.12
CA GLY A 271 -3.49 -4.49 15.31
C GLY A 271 -3.96 -4.32 13.87
N ASP A 272 -4.51 -5.38 13.28
CA ASP A 272 -5.10 -5.35 11.94
C ASP A 272 -6.35 -4.47 11.86
N ILE A 273 -7.16 -4.41 12.92
CA ILE A 273 -8.38 -3.60 12.99
C ILE A 273 -8.09 -2.12 13.28
N LEU A 274 -7.12 -1.85 14.16
CA LEU A 274 -6.77 -0.50 14.62
C LEU A 274 -5.71 0.18 13.72
N GLY A 275 -5.09 -0.56 12.79
CA GLY A 275 -4.08 -0.01 11.89
C GLY A 275 -2.81 0.45 12.61
N GLY A 276 -2.39 -0.28 13.64
CA GLY A 276 -1.15 0.02 14.38
C GLY A 276 -1.28 1.05 15.52
N GLU A 277 -2.37 1.81 15.59
CA GLU A 277 -2.55 2.83 16.62
C GLU A 277 -3.11 2.26 17.93
N GLY A 278 -2.52 2.63 19.07
CA GLY A 278 -3.07 2.32 20.39
C GLY A 278 -2.95 0.86 20.84
N ILE A 279 -2.14 0.03 20.15
CA ILE A 279 -1.92 -1.37 20.54
C ILE A 279 -1.10 -1.41 21.83
N GLN A 280 -1.76 -1.69 22.95
CA GLN A 280 -1.08 -2.18 24.15
C GLN A 280 -0.82 -3.67 23.97
N ASN A 281 0.34 -4.18 24.39
CA ASN A 281 0.61 -5.61 24.36
C ASN A 281 -0.32 -6.32 25.37
N ILE A 282 -1.45 -6.82 24.88
CA ILE A 282 -2.48 -7.42 25.72
C ILE A 282 -2.03 -8.82 26.10
N ASN A 283 -1.71 -9.02 27.37
CA ASN A 283 -1.34 -10.33 27.91
C ASN A 283 -2.54 -11.06 28.55
N CYS A 284 -3.70 -10.40 28.65
CA CYS A 284 -4.90 -10.93 29.30
C CYS A 284 -6.00 -11.23 28.28
N VAL A 285 -6.39 -12.50 28.16
CA VAL A 285 -7.36 -12.99 27.17
C VAL A 285 -8.72 -12.29 27.30
N SER A 286 -9.21 -12.08 28.52
CA SER A 286 -10.50 -11.41 28.75
C SER A 286 -10.46 -9.93 28.40
N HIS A 287 -9.33 -9.26 28.62
CA HIS A 287 -9.13 -7.87 28.21
C HIS A 287 -9.13 -7.75 26.68
N GLY A 288 -8.38 -8.61 25.99
CA GLY A 288 -8.35 -8.63 24.52
C GLY A 288 -9.71 -8.90 23.91
N ALA A 289 -10.45 -9.86 24.45
CA ALA A 289 -11.81 -10.16 24.00
C ALA A 289 -12.78 -8.99 24.22
N SER A 290 -12.66 -8.29 25.36
CA SER A 290 -13.46 -7.10 25.65
C SER A 290 -13.18 -5.96 24.67
N MET A 291 -11.90 -5.73 24.33
CA MET A 291 -11.50 -4.73 23.34
C MET A 291 -12.00 -5.07 21.95
N ILE A 292 -11.85 -6.33 21.50
CA ILE A 292 -12.37 -6.75 20.20
C ILE A 292 -13.88 -6.54 20.14
N LYS A 293 -14.60 -6.94 21.19
CA LYS A 293 -16.06 -6.77 21.29
C LYS A 293 -16.50 -5.30 21.26
N SER A 294 -15.70 -4.38 21.79
CA SER A 294 -16.05 -2.95 21.77
C SER A 294 -15.71 -2.27 20.45
N ILE A 295 -14.64 -2.68 19.78
CA ILE A 295 -14.15 -2.03 18.55
C ILE A 295 -14.82 -2.59 17.30
N LEU A 296 -14.92 -3.91 17.18
CA LEU A 296 -15.33 -4.58 15.95
C LEU A 296 -16.71 -4.14 15.41
N PRO A 297 -17.73 -3.88 16.25
CA PRO A 297 -19.03 -3.41 15.76
C PRO A 297 -19.01 -2.03 15.08
N SER A 298 -17.97 -1.23 15.31
CA SER A 298 -17.81 0.11 14.71
C SER A 298 -17.06 0.11 13.38
N LYS A 299 -16.66 -1.07 12.89
CA LYS A 299 -15.75 -1.23 11.76
C LYS A 299 -16.39 -2.08 10.68
N ARG A 300 -16.22 -1.68 9.42
CA ARG A 300 -16.51 -2.56 8.28
C ARG A 300 -15.33 -3.52 8.11
N ALA A 301 -15.36 -4.64 8.83
CA ALA A 301 -14.25 -5.58 8.93
C ALA A 301 -14.45 -6.87 8.13
N PHE A 302 -13.39 -7.40 7.51
CA PHE A 302 -13.35 -8.76 6.97
C PHE A 302 -12.28 -9.59 7.67
N ILE A 303 -12.71 -10.60 8.43
CA ILE A 303 -11.82 -11.41 9.26
C ILE A 303 -11.90 -12.86 8.80
N VAL A 304 -10.74 -13.45 8.49
CA VAL A 304 -10.61 -14.87 8.21
C VAL A 304 -9.97 -15.56 9.41
N LEU A 305 -10.66 -16.60 9.89
CA LEU A 305 -10.21 -17.46 10.98
C LEU A 305 -9.90 -18.84 10.40
N ASP A 306 -8.63 -19.13 10.16
CA ASP A 306 -8.19 -20.38 9.54
C ASP A 306 -7.80 -21.43 10.59
N ASP A 307 -8.16 -22.68 10.31
CA ASP A 307 -7.90 -23.85 11.15
C ASP A 307 -8.35 -23.70 12.62
N VAL A 308 -9.60 -23.32 12.80
CA VAL A 308 -10.26 -23.29 14.12
C VAL A 308 -10.63 -24.71 14.53
N ASP A 309 -10.07 -25.18 15.65
CA ASP A 309 -10.29 -26.52 16.19
C ASP A 309 -11.08 -26.52 17.52
N ASN A 310 -11.33 -25.34 18.10
CA ASN A 310 -12.05 -25.21 19.38
C ASN A 310 -12.99 -23.99 19.41
N LEU A 311 -14.24 -24.20 19.84
CA LEU A 311 -15.25 -23.15 20.04
C LEU A 311 -14.77 -22.01 20.96
N VAL A 312 -13.95 -22.33 21.96
CA VAL A 312 -13.38 -21.34 22.88
C VAL A 312 -12.56 -20.29 22.13
N GLN A 313 -11.86 -20.67 21.05
CA GLN A 313 -11.10 -19.71 20.24
C GLN A 313 -12.02 -18.69 19.56
N LEU A 314 -13.16 -19.15 19.02
CA LEU A 314 -14.15 -18.26 18.41
C LEU A 314 -14.76 -17.31 19.44
N GLU A 315 -15.13 -17.82 20.63
CA GLU A 315 -15.72 -16.99 21.68
C GLU A 315 -14.80 -15.84 22.12
N TYR A 316 -13.49 -16.08 22.20
CA TYR A 316 -12.52 -15.06 22.61
C TYR A 316 -12.03 -14.14 21.48
N LEU A 317 -12.27 -14.49 20.21
CA LEU A 317 -11.90 -13.69 19.04
C LEU A 317 -13.08 -12.90 18.46
N LEU A 318 -14.31 -13.41 18.54
CA LEU A 318 -15.50 -12.78 17.96
C LEU A 318 -16.57 -12.41 19.01
N GLY A 319 -16.41 -12.88 20.25
CA GLY A 319 -17.44 -12.78 21.28
C GLY A 319 -18.46 -13.92 21.22
N LYS A 320 -19.31 -14.01 22.24
CA LYS A 320 -20.45 -14.95 22.25
C LYS A 320 -21.60 -14.40 21.40
N SER A 321 -22.16 -15.24 20.54
CA SER A 321 -23.43 -14.97 19.87
C SER A 321 -24.55 -14.95 20.91
N SER A 322 -25.33 -13.87 20.95
CA SER A 322 -26.56 -13.78 21.73
C SER A 322 -27.67 -14.61 21.10
#